data_AF-B6BGF6-F1
#
_entry.id   AF-B6BGF6-F1
#
_cell.length_a   1.000
_cell.length_b   1.000
_cell.length_c   1.000
_cell.angle_alpha   90.00
_cell.angle_beta   90.00
_cell.angle_gamma   90.00
#
_symmetry.space_group_name_H-M   'P 1'
#
loop_
_entity.id
_entity.type
_entity.pdbx_description
1 polymer ?
#
loop_
_entity_poly.entity_id
_entity_poly.type
_entity_poly.pdbx_seq_one_letter_code
_entity_poly.pdbx_strand_id
1 'polypeptide(L)'
;MNKEIFLCSICNINSGTCNEDCKFCSQSVRYKADIQRYKQKDIDIILKEAVTARDNGALGFCLVTADKGLNDKTLDFVCSIAKVLTLQVPQLRLIACNGTATLEQLLVLKEAGIKAYNHNLETSREFYPRICTTHPWDERYETCLNVNKAGLVLISGGIFGLGETDADRVSMLESLNSLNPSSVPINFYHHNEALELEPNSLDIEEAFSLIKLTRDTIPKADRIMIAGGRELMFGDRQNEIFKYGANSIVIGNYLTTSGRVMSKDLDMLQSLNLKVAKTVT
;
A
#
# COMPACT_ATOMS: atom_id res chain seq x y z
N MET A 1 -8.09 -25.09 -1.51
CA MET A 1 -6.69 -24.80 -1.89
C MET A 1 -6.09 -23.96 -0.78
N ASN A 2 -5.05 -24.44 -0.09
CA ASN A 2 -4.35 -23.64 0.92
C ASN A 2 -3.69 -22.46 0.20
N LYS A 3 -4.31 -21.28 0.24
CA LYS A 3 -3.74 -20.06 -0.33
C LYS A 3 -2.49 -19.72 0.48
N GLU A 4 -1.34 -19.74 -0.18
CA GLU A 4 -0.09 -19.26 0.41
C GLU A 4 -0.23 -17.77 0.72
N ILE A 5 0.40 -17.32 1.80
CA ILE A 5 0.35 -15.93 2.25
C ILE A 5 1.46 -15.15 1.58
N PHE A 6 1.08 -14.12 0.83
CA PHE A 6 2.02 -13.25 0.15
C PHE A 6 2.48 -12.12 1.08
N LEU A 7 3.80 -12.01 1.28
CA LEU A 7 4.38 -10.97 2.13
C LEU A 7 4.93 -9.83 1.28
N CYS A 8 4.60 -8.61 1.68
CA CYS A 8 5.10 -7.38 1.07
C CYS A 8 5.86 -6.56 2.13
N SER A 9 6.89 -5.82 1.74
CA SER A 9 7.55 -4.87 2.62
C SER A 9 7.61 -3.49 1.98
N ILE A 10 7.74 -2.45 2.79
CA ILE A 10 7.69 -1.06 2.38
C ILE A 10 9.02 -0.39 2.66
N CYS A 11 9.53 0.33 1.66
CA CYS A 11 10.66 1.23 1.78
C CYS A 11 10.20 2.65 1.44
N ASN A 12 10.18 3.52 2.45
CA ASN A 12 9.90 4.94 2.25
C ASN A 12 11.16 5.62 1.68
N ILE A 13 11.22 5.90 0.39
CA ILE A 13 12.45 6.35 -0.30
C ILE A 13 12.63 7.88 -0.29
N ASN A 14 11.57 8.64 -0.01
CA ASN A 14 11.62 10.01 0.52
C ASN A 14 10.49 10.20 1.53
N SER A 15 10.69 11.04 2.53
CA SER A 15 9.75 11.18 3.64
C SER A 15 9.44 12.63 3.96
N GLY A 16 8.15 12.91 4.12
CA GLY A 16 7.67 14.18 4.67
C GLY A 16 7.88 15.40 3.77
N THR A 17 7.89 15.22 2.44
CA THR A 17 8.08 16.29 1.44
C THR A 17 6.81 16.65 0.67
N CYS A 18 5.69 16.00 0.96
CA CYS A 18 4.47 16.09 0.14
C CYS A 18 3.70 17.39 0.42
N ASN A 19 3.33 18.12 -0.64
CA ASN A 19 2.57 19.38 -0.55
C ASN A 19 1.04 19.20 -0.54
N GLU A 20 0.58 17.96 -0.76
CA GLU A 20 -0.84 17.62 -0.81
C GLU A 20 -1.48 17.67 0.58
N ASP A 21 -2.81 17.79 0.62
CA ASP A 21 -3.59 17.96 1.85
C ASP A 21 -4.44 16.73 2.20
N CYS A 22 -3.94 15.53 1.89
CA CYS A 22 -4.59 14.29 2.32
C CYS A 22 -4.66 14.24 3.85
N LYS A 23 -5.85 14.41 4.41
CA LYS A 23 -6.08 14.54 5.86
C LYS A 23 -5.66 13.34 6.70
N PHE A 24 -5.44 12.17 6.08
CA PHE A 24 -4.95 10.98 6.76
C PHE A 24 -3.41 10.85 6.77
N CYS A 25 -2.69 11.71 6.05
CA CYS A 25 -1.29 11.48 5.71
C CYS A 25 -0.34 12.35 6.54
N SER A 26 0.37 11.72 7.48
CA SER A 26 1.44 12.32 8.29
C SER A 26 2.60 12.89 7.46
N GLN A 27 2.78 12.43 6.22
CA GLN A 27 3.84 12.92 5.33
C GLN A 27 3.56 14.27 4.68
N SER A 28 2.32 14.76 4.76
CA SER A 28 2.01 16.11 4.28
C SER A 28 2.78 17.14 5.11
N VAL A 29 3.37 18.13 4.42
CA VAL A 29 4.04 19.26 5.06
C VAL A 29 3.04 20.21 5.75
N ARG A 30 1.75 20.12 5.41
CA ARG A 30 0.69 20.99 5.94
C ARG A 30 0.41 20.73 7.41
N TYR A 31 0.41 19.46 7.81
CA TYR A 31 0.01 19.03 9.16
C TYR A 31 1.16 19.04 10.17
N LYS A 32 2.42 19.10 9.71
CA LYS A 32 3.61 19.16 10.59
C LYS A 32 3.69 18.00 11.61
N ALA A 33 3.21 16.81 11.23
CA ALA A 33 3.37 15.61 12.06
C ALA A 33 4.85 15.37 12.41
N ASP A 34 5.09 14.90 13.63
CA ASP A 34 6.44 14.57 14.11
C ASP A 34 6.90 13.24 13.50
N ILE A 35 7.63 13.36 12.40
CA ILE A 35 8.14 12.23 11.61
C ILE A 35 9.55 12.55 11.13
N GLN A 36 10.33 11.51 10.84
CA GLN A 36 11.62 11.70 10.19
C GLN A 36 11.43 12.18 8.75
N ARG A 37 12.05 13.30 8.38
CA ARG A 37 11.95 13.91 7.04
C ARG A 37 13.28 13.84 6.31
N TYR A 38 13.24 13.44 5.05
CA TYR A 38 14.42 13.37 4.18
C TYR A 38 14.00 13.38 2.71
N LYS A 39 14.82 14.04 1.86
CA LYS A 39 14.49 14.21 0.43
C LYS A 39 14.69 12.95 -0.38
N GLN A 40 15.74 12.18 -0.10
CA GLN A 40 16.08 10.94 -0.78
C GLN A 40 16.83 10.04 0.20
N LYS A 41 16.43 8.78 0.26
CA LYS A 41 17.16 7.74 1.00
C LYS A 41 18.30 7.22 0.13
N ASP A 42 19.43 6.92 0.76
CA ASP A 42 20.59 6.35 0.08
C ASP A 42 20.26 4.97 -0.53
N ILE A 43 20.72 4.73 -1.76
CA ILE A 43 20.49 3.47 -2.49
C ILE A 43 21.07 2.28 -1.73
N ASP A 44 22.21 2.42 -1.05
CA ASP A 44 22.81 1.34 -0.27
C ASP A 44 21.94 0.95 0.92
N ILE A 45 21.29 1.94 1.55
CA ILE A 45 20.31 1.70 2.62
C ILE A 45 19.07 1.00 2.05
N ILE A 46 18.56 1.46 0.90
CA ILE A 46 17.40 0.84 0.22
C ILE A 46 17.71 -0.63 -0.12
N LEU A 47 18.91 -0.91 -0.66
CA LEU A 47 19.33 -2.27 -0.99
C LEU A 47 19.41 -3.15 0.26
N LYS A 48 19.95 -2.63 1.37
CA LYS A 48 19.99 -3.36 2.65
C LYS A 48 18.59 -3.68 3.17
N GLU A 49 17.66 -2.75 3.08
CA GLU A 49 16.25 -2.97 3.44
C GLU A 49 15.60 -4.02 2.53
N ALA A 50 15.87 -3.99 1.23
CA ALA A 50 15.37 -4.96 0.26
C ALA A 50 15.92 -6.38 0.54
N VAL A 51 17.22 -6.51 0.80
CA VAL A 51 17.84 -7.79 1.21
C VAL A 51 17.20 -8.31 2.50
N THR A 52 17.02 -7.44 3.49
CA THR A 52 16.37 -7.81 4.76
C THR A 52 14.94 -8.29 4.53
N ALA A 53 14.16 -7.60 3.70
CA ALA A 53 12.80 -7.99 3.36
C ALA A 53 12.77 -9.37 2.68
N ARG A 54 13.63 -9.59 1.67
CA ARG A 54 13.77 -10.88 0.97
C ARG A 54 14.12 -12.02 1.94
N ASP A 55 15.10 -11.79 2.80
CA ASP A 55 15.58 -12.80 3.75
C ASP A 55 14.52 -13.14 4.81
N ASN A 56 13.54 -12.26 5.03
CA ASN A 56 12.35 -12.50 5.85
C ASN A 56 11.13 -12.97 5.04
N GLY A 57 11.32 -13.40 3.79
CA GLY A 57 10.27 -14.02 2.98
C GLY A 57 9.34 -13.04 2.26
N ALA A 58 9.64 -11.74 2.24
CA ALA A 58 8.92 -10.81 1.38
C ALA A 58 9.13 -11.18 -0.09
N LEU A 59 8.05 -11.07 -0.87
CA LEU A 59 8.06 -11.20 -2.32
C LEU A 59 7.71 -9.88 -3.02
N GLY A 60 6.99 -8.98 -2.35
CA GLY A 60 6.77 -7.61 -2.79
C GLY A 60 7.67 -6.63 -2.04
N PHE A 61 8.24 -5.66 -2.76
CA PHE A 61 9.01 -4.58 -2.16
C PHE A 61 8.58 -3.23 -2.74
N CYS A 62 7.94 -2.41 -1.91
CA CYS A 62 7.37 -1.13 -2.29
C CYS A 62 8.39 0.00 -2.17
N LEU A 63 8.59 0.75 -3.26
CA LEU A 63 9.37 1.98 -3.31
C LEU A 63 8.41 3.17 -3.24
N VAL A 64 8.26 3.74 -2.05
CA VAL A 64 7.21 4.74 -1.79
C VAL A 64 7.78 6.14 -1.75
N THR A 65 7.12 7.08 -2.45
CA THR A 65 7.48 8.48 -2.39
C THR A 65 6.42 9.37 -1.74
N ALA A 66 6.87 10.47 -1.14
CA ALA A 66 6.05 11.50 -0.52
C ALA A 66 5.85 12.70 -1.45
N ASP A 67 5.16 12.48 -2.57
CA ASP A 67 4.83 13.48 -3.60
C ASP A 67 3.42 13.22 -4.16
N LYS A 68 2.81 14.22 -4.82
CA LYS A 68 1.52 14.05 -5.52
C LYS A 68 1.60 12.95 -6.59
N GLY A 69 2.71 12.93 -7.32
CA GLY A 69 2.92 12.08 -8.48
C GLY A 69 4.34 12.14 -9.01
N LEU A 70 4.58 11.37 -10.07
CA LEU A 70 5.87 11.33 -10.74
C LEU A 70 6.18 12.65 -11.46
N ASN A 71 7.36 13.18 -11.19
CA ASN A 71 8.05 14.15 -12.02
C ASN A 71 9.36 13.52 -12.53
N ASP A 72 10.05 14.19 -13.46
CA ASP A 72 11.27 13.65 -14.09
C ASP A 72 12.34 13.24 -13.08
N LYS A 73 12.58 14.05 -12.03
CA LYS A 73 13.60 13.74 -11.01
C LYS A 73 13.22 12.52 -10.18
N THR A 74 11.96 12.43 -9.77
CA THR A 74 11.46 11.28 -9.00
C THR A 74 11.49 10.02 -9.87
N LEU A 75 11.07 10.12 -11.14
CA LEU A 75 11.11 9.03 -12.10
C LEU A 75 12.53 8.49 -12.28
N ASP A 76 13.51 9.37 -12.56
CA ASP A 76 14.91 9.00 -12.73
C ASP A 76 15.49 8.32 -11.49
N PHE A 77 15.14 8.82 -10.30
CA PHE A 77 15.56 8.25 -9.04
C PHE A 77 14.99 6.84 -8.81
N VAL A 78 13.67 6.66 -9.00
CA VAL A 78 13.03 5.34 -8.88
C VAL A 78 13.59 4.36 -9.91
N CYS A 79 13.80 4.80 -11.15
CA CYS A 79 14.43 3.96 -12.19
C CYS A 79 15.85 3.55 -11.82
N SER A 80 16.64 4.44 -11.20
CA SER A 80 18.00 4.13 -10.75
C SER A 80 18.00 3.08 -9.65
N ILE A 81 17.11 3.20 -8.66
CA ILE A 81 16.90 2.19 -7.62
C ILE A 81 16.47 0.85 -8.24
N ALA A 82 15.48 0.87 -9.14
CA ALA A 82 14.93 -0.34 -9.75
C ALA A 82 15.97 -1.15 -10.52
N LYS A 83 16.86 -0.47 -11.26
CA LYS A 83 17.97 -1.12 -11.97
C LYS A 83 18.94 -1.83 -11.02
N VAL A 84 19.29 -1.19 -9.90
CA VAL A 84 20.15 -1.82 -8.87
C VAL A 84 19.47 -3.02 -8.24
N LEU A 85 18.23 -2.86 -7.76
CA LEU A 85 17.52 -3.93 -7.05
C LEU A 85 17.18 -5.12 -7.96
N THR A 86 16.87 -4.89 -9.23
CA THR A 86 16.60 -5.98 -10.19
C THR A 86 17.82 -6.90 -10.36
N LEU A 87 19.05 -6.37 -10.22
CA LEU A 87 20.28 -7.18 -10.29
C LEU A 87 20.60 -7.87 -8.96
N GLN A 88 20.40 -7.19 -7.84
CA GLN A 88 20.85 -7.66 -6.52
C GLN A 88 19.83 -8.56 -5.81
N VAL A 89 18.54 -8.30 -6.03
CA VAL A 89 17.41 -9.00 -5.40
C VAL A 89 16.31 -9.35 -6.42
N PRO A 90 16.64 -10.05 -7.54
CA PRO A 90 15.69 -10.34 -8.63
C PRO A 90 14.46 -11.17 -8.19
N GLN A 91 14.49 -11.76 -7.00
CA GLN A 91 13.37 -12.52 -6.42
C GLN A 91 12.23 -11.60 -5.96
N LEU A 92 12.52 -10.33 -5.68
CA LEU A 92 11.53 -9.35 -5.25
C LEU A 92 10.81 -8.73 -6.45
N ARG A 93 9.49 -8.71 -6.39
CA ARG A 93 8.66 -7.86 -7.24
C ARG A 93 8.75 -6.43 -6.73
N LEU A 94 9.43 -5.59 -7.50
CA LEU A 94 9.48 -4.16 -7.24
C LEU A 94 8.13 -3.53 -7.56
N ILE A 95 7.58 -2.82 -6.58
CA ILE A 95 6.31 -2.11 -6.62
C ILE A 95 6.59 -0.62 -6.49
N ALA A 96 6.23 0.16 -7.49
CA ALA A 96 6.31 1.62 -7.43
C ALA A 96 5.05 2.18 -6.74
N CYS A 97 5.23 3.03 -5.72
CA CYS A 97 4.13 3.70 -5.02
C CYS A 97 4.37 5.21 -5.05
N ASN A 98 4.29 5.82 -6.24
CA ASN A 98 4.86 7.15 -6.50
C ASN A 98 3.82 8.22 -6.87
N GLY A 99 2.59 8.06 -6.39
CA GLY A 99 1.49 8.99 -6.65
C GLY A 99 0.91 8.85 -8.05
N THR A 100 0.35 9.94 -8.59
CA THR A 100 -0.22 9.98 -9.95
C THR A 100 0.86 9.76 -11.01
N ALA A 101 0.52 9.06 -12.09
CA ALA A 101 1.47 8.77 -13.16
C ALA A 101 0.78 8.73 -14.54
N THR A 102 1.47 9.29 -15.55
CA THR A 102 1.03 9.13 -16.94
C THR A 102 1.42 7.76 -17.48
N LEU A 103 0.80 7.35 -18.59
CA LEU A 103 1.14 6.09 -19.26
C LEU A 103 2.62 6.02 -19.65
N GLU A 104 3.19 7.12 -20.14
CA GLU A 104 4.58 7.21 -20.58
C GLU A 104 5.55 6.99 -19.40
N GLN A 105 5.29 7.64 -18.26
CA GLN A 105 6.09 7.47 -17.04
C GLN A 105 6.04 6.02 -16.54
N LEU A 106 4.86 5.39 -16.60
CA LEU A 106 4.69 3.98 -16.21
C LEU A 106 5.43 3.02 -17.12
N LEU A 107 5.49 3.30 -18.43
CA LEU A 107 6.29 2.52 -19.38
C LEU A 107 7.80 2.63 -19.07
N VAL A 108 8.28 3.84 -18.74
CA VAL A 108 9.68 4.05 -18.32
C VAL A 108 10.00 3.28 -17.03
N LEU A 109 9.11 3.31 -16.03
CA LEU A 109 9.27 2.51 -14.81
C LEU A 109 9.33 1.00 -15.13
N LYS A 110 8.45 0.53 -16.01
CA LYS A 110 8.38 -0.88 -16.44
C LYS A 110 9.68 -1.32 -17.10
N GLU A 111 10.24 -0.51 -17.98
CA GLU A 111 11.53 -0.75 -18.63
C GLU A 111 12.68 -0.80 -17.62
N ALA A 112 12.64 0.02 -16.57
CA ALA A 112 13.64 0.04 -15.51
C ALA A 112 13.57 -1.16 -14.55
N GLY A 113 12.54 -2.02 -14.66
CA GLY A 113 12.40 -3.24 -13.88
C GLY A 113 11.24 -3.25 -12.87
N ILE A 114 10.47 -2.15 -12.76
CA ILE A 114 9.23 -2.15 -11.97
C ILE A 114 8.24 -3.12 -12.60
N LYS A 115 7.56 -3.91 -11.75
CA LYS A 115 6.60 -4.94 -12.20
C LYS A 115 5.17 -4.65 -11.79
N ALA A 116 4.99 -3.82 -10.77
CA ALA A 116 3.69 -3.46 -10.24
C ALA A 116 3.67 -1.97 -9.85
N TYR A 117 2.49 -1.38 -9.86
CA TYR A 117 2.29 -0.02 -9.41
C TYR A 117 1.13 0.02 -8.41
N ASN A 118 1.38 0.63 -7.26
CA ASN A 118 0.37 0.84 -6.22
C ASN A 118 -0.18 2.25 -6.31
N HIS A 119 -1.50 2.35 -6.51
CA HIS A 119 -2.20 3.62 -6.44
C HIS A 119 -3.60 3.39 -5.86
N ASN A 120 -3.81 3.77 -4.60
CA ASN A 120 -5.10 3.58 -3.92
C ASN A 120 -6.13 4.61 -4.38
N LEU A 121 -7.42 4.27 -4.34
CA LEU A 121 -8.50 5.25 -4.44
C LEU A 121 -8.74 5.98 -3.10
N GLU A 122 -8.19 5.44 -2.01
CA GLU A 122 -8.28 5.90 -0.62
C GLU A 122 -9.68 5.81 0.00
N THR A 123 -10.71 6.33 -0.69
CA THR A 123 -12.12 6.31 -0.28
C THR A 123 -13.06 6.39 -1.50
N SER A 124 -14.37 6.54 -1.29
CA SER A 124 -15.35 6.76 -2.35
C SER A 124 -15.10 8.07 -3.09
N ARG A 125 -15.56 8.15 -4.33
CA ARG A 125 -15.48 9.39 -5.12
C ARG A 125 -16.25 10.53 -4.46
N GLU A 126 -17.37 10.21 -3.81
CA GLU A 126 -18.28 11.14 -3.16
C GLU A 126 -17.69 11.72 -1.86
N PHE A 127 -16.97 10.90 -1.09
CA PHE A 127 -16.37 11.32 0.19
C PHE A 127 -14.99 11.94 0.03
N TYR A 128 -14.26 11.62 -1.05
CA TYR A 128 -12.89 12.09 -1.29
C TYR A 128 -12.66 13.60 -1.14
N PRO A 129 -13.57 14.51 -1.57
CA PRO A 129 -13.39 15.95 -1.36
C PRO A 129 -13.30 16.37 0.12
N ARG A 130 -13.76 15.53 1.05
CA ARG A 130 -13.57 15.76 2.49
C ARG A 130 -12.18 15.35 2.97
N ILE A 131 -11.49 14.50 2.22
CA ILE A 131 -10.19 13.91 2.56
C ILE A 131 -9.02 14.64 1.91
N CYS A 132 -9.18 15.08 0.65
CA CYS A 132 -8.14 15.81 -0.06
C CYS A 132 -8.76 16.78 -1.06
N THR A 133 -8.20 17.99 -1.14
CA THR A 133 -8.69 19.06 -2.03
C THR A 133 -7.66 19.49 -3.07
N THR A 134 -6.38 19.13 -2.90
CA THR A 134 -5.31 19.53 -3.83
C THR A 134 -5.31 18.77 -5.15
N HIS A 135 -5.99 17.63 -5.23
CA HIS A 135 -6.18 16.86 -6.46
C HIS A 135 -7.52 16.12 -6.43
N PRO A 136 -8.20 15.97 -7.58
CA PRO A 136 -9.48 15.28 -7.66
C PRO A 136 -9.30 13.76 -7.62
N TRP A 137 -10.35 13.07 -7.15
CA TRP A 137 -10.39 11.60 -7.14
C TRP A 137 -10.20 10.97 -8.53
N ASP A 138 -10.71 11.63 -9.58
CA ASP A 138 -10.63 11.12 -10.96
C ASP A 138 -9.19 10.99 -11.47
N GLU A 139 -8.27 11.85 -11.01
CA GLU A 139 -6.83 11.71 -11.34
C GLU A 139 -6.26 10.39 -10.82
N ARG A 140 -6.76 9.92 -9.67
CA ARG A 140 -6.34 8.64 -9.07
C ARG A 140 -6.87 7.47 -9.87
N TYR A 141 -8.14 7.53 -10.25
CA TYR A 141 -8.77 6.51 -11.08
C TYR A 141 -8.09 6.39 -12.46
N GLU A 142 -7.79 7.52 -13.11
CA GLU A 142 -7.07 7.52 -14.40
C GLU A 142 -5.66 6.95 -14.27
N THR A 143 -4.95 7.20 -13.16
CA THR A 143 -3.65 6.57 -12.89
C THR A 143 -3.79 5.04 -12.88
N CYS A 144 -4.80 4.49 -12.20
CA CYS A 144 -5.06 3.05 -12.19
C CYS A 144 -5.36 2.49 -13.59
N LEU A 145 -6.11 3.22 -14.42
CA LEU A 145 -6.33 2.85 -15.82
C LEU A 145 -5.02 2.84 -16.61
N ASN A 146 -4.16 3.83 -16.41
CA ASN A 146 -2.86 3.92 -17.08
C ASN A 146 -1.92 2.78 -16.66
N VAL A 147 -1.96 2.33 -15.41
CA VAL A 147 -1.21 1.14 -14.94
C VAL A 147 -1.61 -0.11 -15.73
N ASN A 148 -2.91 -0.32 -15.92
CA ASN A 148 -3.43 -1.42 -16.73
C ASN A 148 -3.01 -1.27 -18.21
N LYS A 149 -3.12 -0.07 -18.80
CA LYS A 149 -2.68 0.21 -20.18
C LYS A 149 -1.17 -0.05 -20.37
N ALA A 150 -0.35 0.28 -19.38
CA ALA A 150 1.10 0.00 -19.39
C ALA A 150 1.43 -1.49 -19.28
N GLY A 151 0.46 -2.32 -18.89
CA GLY A 151 0.65 -3.74 -18.60
C GLY A 151 1.55 -3.98 -17.40
N LEU A 152 1.45 -3.12 -16.39
CA LEU A 152 1.99 -3.36 -15.04
C LEU A 152 0.91 -4.04 -14.19
N VAL A 153 1.33 -4.76 -13.15
CA VAL A 153 0.38 -5.30 -12.16
C VAL A 153 -0.22 -4.15 -11.36
N LEU A 154 -1.53 -3.96 -11.45
CA LEU A 154 -2.25 -2.97 -10.65
C LEU A 154 -2.46 -3.45 -9.22
N ILE A 155 -2.00 -2.63 -8.27
CA ILE A 155 -2.31 -2.74 -6.86
C ILE A 155 -3.09 -1.48 -6.46
N SER A 156 -4.32 -1.65 -5.99
CA SER A 156 -5.17 -0.51 -5.63
C SER A 156 -6.14 -0.91 -4.55
N GLY A 157 -6.26 -0.08 -3.52
CA GLY A 157 -7.18 -0.27 -2.42
C GLY A 157 -7.58 1.05 -1.77
N GLY A 158 -7.77 1.04 -0.45
CA GLY A 158 -8.21 2.22 0.29
C GLY A 158 -8.01 2.12 1.79
N ILE A 159 -8.61 3.08 2.51
CA ILE A 159 -8.49 3.24 3.95
C ILE A 159 -9.90 3.27 4.55
N PHE A 160 -10.13 2.43 5.55
CA PHE A 160 -11.33 2.48 6.38
C PHE A 160 -11.05 3.25 7.67
N GLY A 161 -12.06 3.93 8.20
CA GLY A 161 -11.92 4.68 9.45
C GLY A 161 -11.62 6.17 9.25
N LEU A 162 -11.90 6.71 8.07
CA LEU A 162 -11.66 8.11 7.70
C LEU A 162 -12.83 9.05 8.06
N GLY A 163 -13.94 8.51 8.57
CA GLY A 163 -15.21 9.23 8.72
C GLY A 163 -16.22 8.92 7.62
N GLU A 164 -15.92 7.97 6.74
CA GLU A 164 -16.77 7.54 5.64
C GLU A 164 -18.01 6.77 6.13
N THR A 165 -19.10 6.78 5.35
CA THR A 165 -20.29 5.96 5.64
C THR A 165 -20.18 4.56 5.04
N ASP A 166 -21.05 3.63 5.43
CA ASP A 166 -21.11 2.30 4.79
C ASP A 166 -21.36 2.38 3.27
N ALA A 167 -22.15 3.36 2.82
CA ALA A 167 -22.38 3.59 1.40
C ALA A 167 -21.09 4.00 0.67
N ASP A 168 -20.25 4.82 1.31
CA ASP A 168 -18.94 5.20 0.78
C ASP A 168 -18.00 3.99 0.69
N ARG A 169 -18.01 3.12 1.70
CA ARG A 169 -17.21 1.88 1.69
C ARG A 169 -17.59 0.98 0.52
N VAL A 170 -18.88 0.77 0.29
CA VAL A 170 -19.37 0.00 -0.85
C VAL A 170 -19.01 0.68 -2.18
N SER A 171 -19.25 1.99 -2.32
CA SER A 171 -18.90 2.78 -3.53
C SER A 171 -17.41 2.67 -3.88
N MET A 172 -16.53 2.76 -2.88
CA MET A 172 -15.09 2.57 -3.06
C MET A 172 -14.77 1.16 -3.56
N LEU A 173 -15.35 0.12 -2.95
CA LEU A 173 -15.08 -1.27 -3.33
C LEU A 173 -15.61 -1.60 -4.73
N GLU A 174 -16.74 -1.06 -5.14
CA GLU A 174 -17.26 -1.18 -6.51
C GLU A 174 -16.36 -0.49 -7.52
N SER A 175 -15.87 0.72 -7.19
CA SER A 175 -14.90 1.45 -8.00
C SER A 175 -13.59 0.65 -8.16
N LEU A 176 -13.08 0.06 -7.08
CA LEU A 176 -11.92 -0.83 -7.11
C LEU A 176 -12.18 -2.08 -7.98
N ASN A 177 -13.35 -2.72 -7.84
CA ASN A 177 -13.69 -3.89 -8.64
C ASN A 177 -13.69 -3.58 -10.15
N SER A 178 -14.16 -2.38 -10.53
CA SER A 178 -14.18 -1.95 -11.94
C SER A 178 -12.77 -1.86 -12.56
N LEU A 179 -11.74 -1.61 -11.75
CA LEU A 179 -10.35 -1.51 -12.19
C LEU A 179 -9.65 -2.88 -12.34
N ASN A 180 -10.27 -3.97 -11.86
CA ASN A 180 -9.72 -5.32 -11.82
C ASN A 180 -8.28 -5.42 -11.25
N PRO A 181 -7.99 -4.87 -10.05
CA PRO A 181 -6.66 -4.95 -9.45
C PRO A 181 -6.27 -6.40 -9.11
N SER A 182 -5.01 -6.76 -9.29
CA SER A 182 -4.50 -8.08 -8.88
C SER A 182 -4.36 -8.19 -7.36
N SER A 183 -4.11 -7.07 -6.69
CA SER A 183 -4.00 -7.01 -5.23
C SER A 183 -4.73 -5.78 -4.68
N VAL A 184 -5.51 -5.98 -3.63
CA VAL A 184 -6.28 -4.94 -2.96
C VAL A 184 -5.76 -4.75 -1.54
N PRO A 185 -4.93 -3.71 -1.28
CA PRO A 185 -4.54 -3.34 0.06
C PRO A 185 -5.70 -2.70 0.84
N ILE A 186 -5.98 -3.23 2.01
CA ILE A 186 -6.88 -2.66 3.00
C ILE A 186 -6.04 -2.03 4.10
N ASN A 187 -6.28 -0.76 4.37
CA ASN A 187 -5.66 -0.02 5.45
C ASN A 187 -6.75 0.41 6.44
N PHE A 188 -6.36 0.50 7.70
CA PHE A 188 -7.19 1.06 8.77
C PHE A 188 -6.55 2.36 9.21
N TYR A 189 -7.36 3.41 9.36
CA TYR A 189 -6.85 4.72 9.70
C TYR A 189 -6.10 4.69 11.04
N HIS A 190 -4.85 5.12 10.99
CA HIS A 190 -4.00 5.26 12.16
C HIS A 190 -3.99 6.74 12.53
N HIS A 191 -4.70 7.07 13.61
CA HIS A 191 -4.80 8.44 14.08
C HIS A 191 -3.43 9.03 14.43
N ASN A 192 -3.20 10.26 14.00
CA ASN A 192 -2.06 11.08 14.40
C ASN A 192 -2.59 12.44 14.85
N GLU A 193 -2.15 12.92 16.00
CA GLU A 193 -2.69 14.14 16.64
C GLU A 193 -2.51 15.40 15.79
N ALA A 194 -1.53 15.42 14.89
CA ALA A 194 -1.30 16.54 13.98
C ALA A 194 -2.32 16.60 12.82
N LEU A 195 -3.09 15.54 12.59
CA LEU A 195 -4.00 15.43 11.46
C LEU A 195 -5.40 15.95 11.81
N GLU A 196 -5.89 16.87 10.99
CA GLU A 196 -7.22 17.47 11.11
C GLU A 196 -8.30 16.61 10.43
N LEU A 197 -8.47 15.37 10.92
CA LEU A 197 -9.50 14.44 10.45
C LEU A 197 -10.39 14.02 11.62
N GLU A 198 -11.72 14.03 11.41
CA GLU A 198 -12.70 13.46 12.33
C GLU A 198 -13.02 12.02 11.87
N PRO A 199 -12.35 11.00 12.43
CA PRO A 199 -12.58 9.62 12.03
C PRO A 199 -13.90 9.09 12.59
N ASN A 200 -14.51 8.15 11.87
CA ASN A 200 -15.49 7.24 12.45
C ASN A 200 -14.77 6.17 13.28
N SER A 201 -15.43 5.71 14.34
CA SER A 201 -14.94 4.56 15.10
C SER A 201 -15.17 3.29 14.31
N LEU A 202 -14.14 2.46 14.22
CA LEU A 202 -14.22 1.08 13.77
C LEU A 202 -13.92 0.16 14.93
N ASP A 203 -14.80 -0.81 15.19
CA ASP A 203 -14.45 -1.92 16.07
C ASP A 203 -13.81 -3.07 15.29
N ILE A 204 -13.25 -4.03 16.03
CA ILE A 204 -12.53 -5.15 15.42
C ILE A 204 -13.42 -6.11 14.64
N GLU A 205 -14.68 -6.28 15.03
CA GLU A 205 -15.62 -7.16 14.32
C GLU A 205 -16.09 -6.52 13.02
N GLU A 206 -16.27 -5.20 13.01
CA GLU A 206 -16.50 -4.39 11.83
C GLU A 206 -15.29 -4.47 10.89
N ALA A 207 -14.07 -4.34 11.40
CA ALA A 207 -12.85 -4.48 10.61
C ALA A 207 -12.73 -5.86 9.95
N PHE A 208 -13.06 -6.95 10.65
CA PHE A 208 -13.12 -8.28 10.05
C PHE A 208 -14.20 -8.40 8.97
N SER A 209 -15.37 -7.80 9.22
CA SER A 209 -16.47 -7.74 8.25
C SER A 209 -16.07 -6.98 6.98
N LEU A 210 -15.26 -5.92 7.09
CA LEU A 210 -14.73 -5.16 5.96
C LEU A 210 -13.72 -5.96 5.13
N ILE A 211 -12.89 -6.80 5.75
CA ILE A 211 -12.01 -7.73 5.02
C ILE A 211 -12.86 -8.71 4.20
N LYS A 212 -13.89 -9.29 4.83
CA LYS A 212 -14.80 -10.23 4.17
C LYS A 212 -15.56 -9.55 3.02
N LEU A 213 -16.11 -8.37 3.26
CA LEU A 213 -16.81 -7.58 2.26
C LEU A 213 -15.90 -7.28 1.06
N THR A 214 -14.65 -6.85 1.29
CA THR A 214 -13.69 -6.59 0.22
C THR A 214 -13.44 -7.85 -0.62
N ARG A 215 -13.24 -9.02 0.04
CA ARG A 215 -13.05 -10.29 -0.66
C ARG A 215 -14.27 -10.69 -1.50
N ASP A 216 -15.46 -10.51 -0.95
CA ASP A 216 -16.72 -10.92 -1.59
C ASP A 216 -17.06 -9.96 -2.76
N THR A 217 -16.80 -8.65 -2.64
CA THR A 217 -17.03 -7.65 -3.70
C THR A 217 -16.01 -7.71 -4.83
N ILE A 218 -14.76 -8.07 -4.56
CA ILE A 218 -13.66 -8.12 -5.54
C ILE A 218 -13.13 -9.55 -5.69
N PRO A 219 -13.95 -10.50 -6.17
CA PRO A 219 -13.61 -11.92 -6.16
C PRO A 219 -12.44 -12.29 -7.09
N LYS A 220 -12.16 -11.43 -8.09
CA LYS A 220 -11.07 -11.62 -9.06
C LYS A 220 -9.71 -11.19 -8.53
N ALA A 221 -9.64 -10.42 -7.44
CA ALA A 221 -8.35 -10.04 -6.87
C ALA A 221 -7.64 -11.27 -6.32
N ASP A 222 -6.42 -11.53 -6.81
CA ASP A 222 -5.59 -12.63 -6.32
C ASP A 222 -5.32 -12.46 -4.82
N ARG A 223 -5.15 -11.21 -4.39
CA ARG A 223 -4.73 -10.84 -3.04
C ARG A 223 -5.64 -9.80 -2.40
N ILE A 224 -6.08 -10.09 -1.18
CA ILE A 224 -6.56 -9.07 -0.23
C ILE A 224 -5.44 -8.91 0.79
N MET A 225 -4.81 -7.73 0.79
CA MET A 225 -3.62 -7.43 1.58
C MET A 225 -3.98 -6.57 2.78
N ILE A 226 -3.68 -7.01 4.00
CA ILE A 226 -3.84 -6.15 5.18
C ILE A 226 -2.54 -5.37 5.41
N ALA A 227 -2.63 -4.04 5.28
CA ALA A 227 -1.50 -3.14 5.25
C ALA A 227 -1.51 -2.17 6.45
N GLY A 228 -1.58 -0.87 6.24
CA GLY A 228 -1.44 0.14 7.29
C GLY A 228 -2.51 0.02 8.38
N GLY A 229 -2.14 0.29 9.63
CA GLY A 229 -3.06 0.27 10.78
C GLY A 229 -3.40 -1.12 11.33
N ARG A 230 -2.85 -2.20 10.74
CA ARG A 230 -3.13 -3.58 11.13
C ARG A 230 -2.88 -3.85 12.62
N GLU A 231 -1.75 -3.44 13.15
CA GLU A 231 -1.38 -3.72 14.54
C GLU A 231 -2.33 -3.06 15.52
N LEU A 232 -2.71 -1.81 15.26
CA LEU A 232 -3.62 -1.05 16.12
C LEU A 232 -5.06 -1.58 16.02
N MET A 233 -5.52 -1.87 14.80
CA MET A 233 -6.90 -2.31 14.59
C MET A 233 -7.15 -3.70 15.21
N PHE A 234 -6.22 -4.64 15.02
CA PHE A 234 -6.47 -6.04 15.38
C PHE A 234 -5.78 -6.50 16.67
N GLY A 235 -4.76 -5.77 17.16
CA GLY A 235 -4.03 -6.14 18.38
C GLY A 235 -3.55 -7.60 18.36
N ASP A 236 -3.99 -8.37 19.36
CA ASP A 236 -3.67 -9.79 19.52
C ASP A 236 -4.45 -10.72 18.57
N ARG A 237 -5.53 -10.22 17.96
CA ARG A 237 -6.41 -10.97 17.04
C ARG A 237 -6.01 -10.84 15.56
N GLN A 238 -4.81 -10.34 15.28
CA GLN A 238 -4.26 -10.25 13.91
C GLN A 238 -4.24 -11.60 13.17
N ASN A 239 -4.12 -12.70 13.90
CA ASN A 239 -4.15 -14.05 13.32
C ASN A 239 -5.50 -14.41 12.67
N GLU A 240 -6.60 -13.74 13.05
CA GLU A 240 -7.93 -14.04 12.55
C GLU A 240 -8.19 -13.47 11.15
N ILE A 241 -7.45 -12.43 10.72
CA ILE A 241 -7.67 -11.74 9.41
C ILE A 241 -7.75 -12.73 8.23
N PHE A 242 -6.97 -13.81 8.27
CA PHE A 242 -6.91 -14.83 7.22
C PHE A 242 -8.22 -15.63 7.09
N LYS A 243 -8.95 -15.82 8.20
CA LYS A 243 -10.27 -16.47 8.20
C LYS A 243 -11.32 -15.62 7.47
N TYR A 244 -11.12 -14.30 7.45
CA TYR A 244 -12.02 -13.34 6.81
C TYR A 244 -11.66 -13.01 5.36
N GLY A 245 -10.66 -13.67 4.78
CA GLY A 245 -10.38 -13.61 3.34
C GLY A 245 -9.09 -12.87 2.95
N ALA A 246 -8.35 -12.34 3.93
CA ALA A 246 -6.99 -11.87 3.73
C ALA A 246 -6.07 -13.02 3.32
N ASN A 247 -5.17 -12.77 2.38
CA ASN A 247 -4.14 -13.73 1.97
C ASN A 247 -2.82 -13.04 1.60
N SER A 248 -2.65 -11.80 2.07
CA SER A 248 -1.42 -11.06 1.97
C SER A 248 -1.32 -10.07 3.11
N ILE A 249 -0.10 -9.75 3.53
CA ILE A 249 0.17 -8.76 4.58
C ILE A 249 1.43 -7.95 4.27
N VAL A 250 1.50 -6.74 4.80
CA VAL A 250 2.75 -5.95 4.87
C VAL A 250 3.53 -6.36 6.11
N ILE A 251 4.82 -6.67 6.00
CA ILE A 251 5.69 -7.00 7.14
C ILE A 251 6.73 -5.90 7.37
N GLY A 252 7.12 -5.73 8.64
CA GLY A 252 8.05 -4.68 9.06
C GLY A 252 7.36 -3.32 9.17
N ASN A 253 8.16 -2.26 9.06
CA ASN A 253 7.66 -0.90 9.23
C ASN A 253 6.86 -0.41 8.01
N TYR A 254 6.02 0.59 8.27
CA TYR A 254 5.29 1.33 7.24
C TYR A 254 6.05 2.62 6.90
N LEU A 255 5.35 3.64 6.39
CA LEU A 255 5.94 4.89 5.93
C LEU A 255 6.48 5.75 7.08
N THR A 256 5.64 6.02 8.08
CA THR A 256 5.98 6.87 9.23
C THR A 256 5.61 6.21 10.56
N THR A 257 5.14 4.98 10.54
CA THR A 257 4.66 4.26 11.72
C THR A 257 5.37 2.93 11.81
N SER A 258 5.78 2.57 13.03
CA SER A 258 6.37 1.27 13.29
C SER A 258 5.33 0.18 13.12
N GLY A 259 5.73 -0.90 12.43
CA GLY A 259 4.95 -2.13 12.40
C GLY A 259 5.50 -3.12 13.41
N ARG A 260 4.98 -4.34 13.36
CA ARG A 260 5.55 -5.46 14.11
C ARG A 260 6.89 -5.90 13.48
N VAL A 261 7.82 -6.39 14.32
CA VAL A 261 9.05 -7.01 13.81
C VAL A 261 8.71 -8.22 12.94
N MET A 262 9.37 -8.34 11.77
CA MET A 262 9.02 -9.32 10.74
C MET A 262 8.97 -10.77 11.24
N SER A 263 9.86 -11.15 12.15
CA SER A 263 9.90 -12.50 12.74
C SER A 263 8.61 -12.88 13.46
N LYS A 264 7.93 -11.93 14.11
CA LYS A 264 6.67 -12.20 14.81
C LYS A 264 5.52 -12.46 13.84
N ASP A 265 5.55 -11.86 12.66
CA ASP A 265 4.58 -12.20 11.60
C ASP A 265 4.85 -13.60 11.04
N LEU A 266 6.11 -14.00 10.91
CA LEU A 266 6.48 -15.37 10.52
C LEU A 266 6.05 -16.40 11.58
N ASP A 267 6.31 -16.13 12.86
CA ASP A 267 5.89 -16.97 13.99
C ASP A 267 4.36 -17.14 13.99
N MET A 268 3.62 -16.05 13.77
CA MET A 268 2.16 -16.07 13.67
C MET A 268 1.70 -16.99 12.53
N LEU A 269 2.25 -16.84 11.33
CA LEU A 269 1.89 -17.67 10.18
C LEU A 269 2.21 -19.16 10.42
N GLN A 270 3.37 -19.44 11.03
CA GLN A 270 3.76 -20.79 11.41
C GLN A 270 2.78 -21.40 12.43
N SER A 271 2.38 -20.64 13.46
CA SER A 271 1.42 -21.10 14.49
C SER A 271 0.05 -21.46 13.90
N LEU A 272 -0.32 -20.82 12.79
CA LEU A 272 -1.57 -21.06 12.07
C LEU A 272 -1.44 -22.18 11.02
N ASN A 273 -0.26 -22.79 10.87
CA ASN A 273 0.07 -23.72 9.79
C ASN A 273 -0.16 -23.13 8.38
N LEU A 274 -0.03 -21.81 8.24
CA LEU A 274 -0.14 -21.11 6.96
C LEU A 274 1.24 -21.07 6.27
N LYS A 275 1.26 -21.37 4.98
CA LYS A 275 2.50 -21.35 4.18
C LYS A 275 2.74 -19.95 3.63
N VAL A 276 3.96 -19.45 3.78
CA VAL A 276 4.42 -18.24 3.08
C VAL A 276 4.65 -18.56 1.61
N ALA A 277 4.17 -17.69 0.72
CA ALA A 277 4.38 -17.83 -0.72
C ALA A 277 5.88 -17.75 -1.05
N LYS A 278 6.33 -18.59 -1.98
CA LYS A 278 7.75 -18.64 -2.40
C LYS A 278 8.03 -18.03 -3.76
N THR A 279 6.98 -17.78 -4.53
CA THR A 279 7.07 -17.21 -5.88
C THR A 279 6.01 -16.14 -6.06
N VAL A 280 6.28 -15.22 -6.97
CA VAL A 280 5.49 -14.01 -7.13
C VAL A 280 4.21 -14.22 -7.97
N THR A 281 3.76 -15.46 -8.20
CA THR A 281 2.69 -15.82 -9.17
C THR A 281 1.48 -14.90 -9.09
#